data_AF-A0A7W0A1I1-F1
#
_entry.id   AF-A0A7W0A1I1-F1
#
_cell.length_a   1.000
_cell.length_b   1.000
_cell.length_c   1.000
_cell.angle_alpha   90.00
_cell.angle_beta   90.00
_cell.angle_gamma   90.00
#
_symmetry.space_group_name_H-M   'P 1'
#
loop_
_entity.id
_entity.type
_entity.pdbx_description
1 polymer ?
#
loop_
_entity_poly.entity_id
_entity_poly.type
_entity_poly.pdbx_seq_one_letter_code
_entity_poly.pdbx_strand_id
1 'polypeptide(L)' 'TRDDVNWLAHTLVYKSSGGLRLDKKPVTITEFQPKERKY' A
#
# COMPACT_ATOMS: atom_id res chain seq x y z
N THR A 1 -11.94 11.52 0.26
CA THR A 1 -11.57 10.75 1.47
C THR A 1 -10.56 9.68 1.07
N ARG A 2 -9.56 9.37 1.89
CA ARG A 2 -8.54 8.35 1.58
C ARG A 2 -9.10 6.93 1.85
N ASP A 3 -8.85 5.98 0.95
CA ASP A 3 -9.28 4.57 1.12
C ASP A 3 -8.14 3.73 1.72
N ASP A 4 -8.11 3.69 3.05
CA ASP A 4 -7.11 2.93 3.79
C ASP A 4 -7.40 1.43 3.81
N VAL A 5 -8.62 1.00 3.50
CA VAL A 5 -9.00 -0.42 3.53
C VAL A 5 -8.34 -1.17 2.38
N ASN A 6 -8.34 -0.58 1.18
CA ASN A 6 -7.84 -1.27 -0.02
C ASN A 6 -6.39 -0.91 -0.40
N TRP A 7 -5.90 0.23 0.07
CA TRP A 7 -4.67 0.86 -0.45
C TRP A 7 -3.62 1.21 0.60
N LEU A 8 -3.82 0.86 1.86
CA LEU A 8 -2.80 1.01 2.91
C LEU A 8 -1.73 -0.09 2.83
N ALA A 9 -1.07 -0.18 1.67
CA ALA A 9 -0.04 -1.16 1.36
C ALA A 9 0.92 -0.59 0.30
N HIS A 10 2.16 -1.09 0.26
CA HIS A 10 3.09 -0.80 -0.83
C HIS A 10 2.77 -1.67 -2.04
N THR A 11 2.65 -1.05 -3.21
CA THR A 11 2.59 -1.76 -4.49
C THR A 11 4.00 -2.11 -4.94
N LEU A 12 4.24 -3.38 -5.20
CA LEU A 12 5.49 -3.91 -5.73
C LEU A 12 5.25 -4.37 -7.16
N VAL A 13 6.20 -4.11 -8.04
CA VAL A 13 6.15 -4.56 -9.43
C VAL A 13 7.43 -5.32 -9.74
N TYR A 14 7.26 -6.57 -10.17
CA TYR A 14 8.36 -7.45 -10.54
C TYR A 14 8.31 -7.75 -12.03
N LYS A 15 9.45 -7.64 -12.71
CA LYS A 15 9.59 -8.10 -14.09
C LYS A 15 9.78 -9.61 -14.09
N SER A 16 8.84 -10.36 -14.67
CA SER A 16 8.93 -11.80 -14.89
C SER A 16 9.09 -12.13 -16.38
N SER A 17 9.43 -13.38 -16.69
CA SER A 17 9.54 -13.87 -18.07
C SER A 17 8.24 -13.72 -18.88
N GLY A 18 7.08 -13.74 -18.20
CA GLY A 18 5.76 -13.59 -18.81
C GLY A 18 5.18 -12.17 -18.75
N GLY A 19 5.92 -11.18 -18.24
CA GLY A 19 5.45 -9.80 -18.09
C GLY A 19 5.60 -9.24 -16.67
N LEU A 20 4.90 -8.15 -16.38
CA LEU A 20 4.95 -7.49 -15.08
C LEU A 20 3.99 -8.16 -14.09
N ARG A 21 4.53 -8.59 -12.94
CA ARG A 21 3.75 -9.10 -11.81
C ARG A 21 3.59 -8.00 -10.77
N LEU A 22 2.34 -7.72 -10.41
CA LEU A 22 2.00 -6.83 -9.31
C LEU A 22 1.88 -7.63 -8.02
N ASP A 23 2.41 -7.08 -6.93
CA ASP A 23 2.29 -7.62 -5.58
C ASP A 23 1.98 -6.50 -4.59
N LYS A 24 1.46 -6.85 -3.40
CA LYS A 24 1.14 -5.90 -2.34
C LYS A 24 1.84 -6.31 -1.05
N LYS A 25 2.61 -5.39 -0.47
CA LYS A 25 3.20 -5.57 0.86
C LYS A 25 2.48 -4.70 1.88
N PRO A 26 1.84 -5.27 2.92
CA PRO A 26 1.15 -4.48 3.94
C PRO A 26 2.14 -3.58 4.68
N VAL A 27 1.71 -2.36 5.02
CA VAL A 27 2.52 -1.45 5.84
C VAL A 27 2.34 -1.78 7.32
N THR A 28 3.44 -1.86 8.06
CA THR A 28 3.40 -2.06 9.51
C THR A 28 3.23 -0.71 10.19
N ILE A 29 2.14 -0.55 10.93
CA ILE A 29 1.83 0.68 11.67
C ILE A 29 2.15 0.42 13.14
N THR A 30 3.00 1.28 13.71
CA THR A 30 3.41 1.16 15.11
C THR A 30 2.71 2.21 15.97
N GLU A 31 3.23 3.43 16.04
CA GLU A 31 2.79 4.44 17.00
C GLU A 31 1.67 5.34 16.44
N PHE A 32 1.72 5.65 15.15
CA PHE A 32 0.83 6.64 14.54
C PHE A 32 -0.23 5.97 13.67
N GLN A 33 -1.42 5.82 14.22
CA GLN A 33 -2.56 5.25 13.52
C GLN A 33 -3.06 6.18 12.39
N PRO A 34 -3.58 5.61 11.28
CA PRO A 34 -4.18 6.37 10.19
C PRO A 34 -5.30 7.28 10.73
N LYS A 35 -5.13 8.58 10.55
CA LYS A 35 -6.17 9.58 10.82
C LYS A 35 -6.33 10.49 9.63
N GLU A 36 -7.51 11.08 9.52
CA GLU A 36 -7.79 12.05 8.47
C GLU A 36 -6.80 13.22 8.54
N ARG A 37 -6.19 13.55 7.41
CA ARG A 37 -5.21 14.65 7.29
C ARG A 37 -5.98 15.95 7.06
N LYS A 38 -5.98 16.85 8.05
CA LYS A 38 -6.57 18.20 7.98
C LYS A 38 -5.48 19.26 7.94
N TYR A 39 -5.74 20.35 7.20
CA TYR A 39 -4.86 21.52 7.06
C TYR A 39 -5.61 22.78 7.45
#